data_AF-A0A5C6DL42-F1
#
_entry.id   AF-A0A5C6DL42-F1
#
_cell.length_a   1.000
_cell.length_b   1.000
_cell.length_c   1.000
_cell.angle_alpha   90.00
_cell.angle_beta   90.00
_cell.angle_gamma   90.00
#
_symmetry.space_group_name_H-M   'P 1'
#
loop_
_entity.id
_entity.type
_entity.pdbx_description
1 polymer ?
#
loop_
_entity_poly.entity_id
_entity_poly.type
_entity_poly.pdbx_seq_one_letter_code
_entity_poly.pdbx_strand_id
1 'polypeptide(L)'
;MTITNQGRWTAYDVALGFFRLPKSFESLEPETILRELLPNASLETTVRMRAFRRGIYTLPRPRAYSTFAFHLLRDGRWQSDQQALMVLPHFRPLLDLDLPVGARYQPGGIALTSNIGESPEYIGNREYVAGDSSRRIDYRSWARLGRPIVREYREEHYCRVALVLDTFVSPKRKAGREGFPDLEDDTPPISRMSWKSSTPLMRVERNLSRRSHRR
;
A
#
# COMPACT_ATOMS: atom_id res chain seq x y z
N MET A 1 16.16 4.09 -17.08
CA MET A 1 16.44 2.88 -17.91
C MET A 1 17.42 3.26 -19.00
N THR A 2 18.37 2.40 -19.36
CA THR A 2 19.39 2.74 -20.37
C THR A 2 19.17 1.94 -21.64
N ILE A 3 19.19 2.60 -22.79
CA ILE A 3 19.18 1.98 -24.12
C ILE A 3 20.57 2.11 -24.70
N THR A 4 21.12 1.00 -25.18
CA THR A 4 22.41 0.98 -25.87
C THR A 4 22.23 0.43 -27.28
N ASN A 5 22.69 1.17 -28.29
CA ASN A 5 22.77 0.62 -29.64
C ASN A 5 24.03 -0.23 -29.75
N GLN A 6 23.90 -1.53 -29.94
CA GLN A 6 25.05 -2.41 -30.18
C GLN A 6 25.18 -2.88 -31.62
N GLY A 7 24.34 -2.35 -32.51
CA GLY A 7 24.52 -2.51 -33.93
C GLY A 7 25.76 -1.75 -34.40
N ARG A 8 26.26 -2.16 -35.58
CA ARG A 8 27.34 -1.45 -36.27
C ARG A 8 26.89 -0.16 -36.96
N TRP A 9 25.58 0.12 -36.96
CA TRP A 9 24.96 1.23 -37.68
C TRP A 9 24.14 2.09 -36.74
N THR A 10 24.00 3.38 -37.08
CA THR A 10 23.11 4.30 -36.37
C THR A 10 21.68 3.77 -36.40
N ALA A 11 21.04 3.71 -35.25
CA ALA A 11 19.64 3.36 -35.12
C ALA A 11 18.81 4.64 -35.12
N TYR A 12 17.76 4.69 -35.95
CA TYR A 12 16.88 5.84 -36.06
C TYR A 12 15.50 5.55 -35.45
N ASP A 13 14.81 6.60 -35.02
CA ASP A 13 13.47 6.56 -34.40
C ASP A 13 13.34 5.46 -33.34
N VAL A 14 14.30 5.42 -32.41
CA VAL A 14 14.37 4.42 -31.34
C VAL A 14 13.55 4.87 -30.16
N ALA A 15 12.64 4.01 -29.70
CA ALA A 15 11.82 4.26 -28.51
C ALA A 15 11.91 3.09 -27.52
N LEU A 16 11.55 3.36 -26.27
CA LEU A 16 11.46 2.36 -25.20
C LEU A 16 10.04 2.34 -24.65
N GLY A 17 9.47 1.15 -24.55
CA GLY A 17 8.11 0.99 -24.03
C GLY A 17 7.84 -0.42 -23.51
N PHE A 18 6.71 -0.54 -22.80
CA PHE A 18 6.18 -1.81 -22.34
C PHE A 18 5.07 -2.26 -23.28
N PHE A 19 5.21 -3.45 -23.85
CA PHE A 19 4.17 -4.06 -24.66
C PHE A 19 3.31 -4.96 -23.79
N ARG A 20 1.99 -4.75 -23.81
CA ARG A 20 1.00 -5.46 -22.97
C ARG A 20 1.16 -5.19 -21.47
N LEU A 21 1.12 -3.90 -21.09
CA LEU A 21 0.95 -3.54 -19.68
C LEU A 21 -0.33 -4.16 -19.10
N PRO A 22 -0.36 -4.51 -17.80
CA PRO A 22 -1.60 -4.90 -17.14
C PRO A 22 -2.64 -3.79 -17.26
N LYS A 23 -3.93 -4.15 -17.32
CA LYS A 23 -5.03 -3.18 -17.47
C LYS A 23 -5.03 -2.09 -16.39
N SER A 24 -4.54 -2.43 -15.20
CA SER A 24 -4.37 -1.52 -14.06
C SER A 24 -3.25 -0.49 -14.23
N PHE A 25 -2.62 -0.41 -15.40
CA PHE A 25 -1.61 0.60 -15.73
C PHE A 25 -2.02 1.44 -16.96
N GLU A 26 -1.49 2.65 -17.00
CA GLU A 26 -1.55 3.57 -18.15
C GLU A 26 -0.17 4.15 -18.42
N SER A 27 0.27 4.17 -19.67
CA SER A 27 1.43 4.97 -20.05
C SER A 27 1.01 6.42 -20.12
N LEU A 28 1.69 7.30 -19.39
CA LEU A 28 1.32 8.73 -19.28
C LEU A 28 1.90 9.57 -20.42
N GLU A 29 3.05 9.18 -20.94
CA GLU A 29 3.73 9.91 -21.99
C GLU A 29 3.73 9.09 -23.29
N PRO A 30 3.64 9.75 -24.46
CA PRO A 30 3.98 9.12 -25.72
C PRO A 30 5.43 8.63 -25.64
N GLU A 31 5.66 7.44 -26.20
CA GLU A 31 6.94 6.75 -26.12
C GLU A 31 8.08 7.70 -26.54
N THR A 32 9.10 7.89 -25.70
CA THR A 32 10.21 8.80 -26.02
C THR A 32 10.93 8.32 -27.26
N ILE A 33 10.77 9.03 -28.38
CA ILE A 33 11.44 8.72 -29.65
C ILE A 33 12.77 9.44 -29.73
N LEU A 34 13.85 8.67 -29.75
CA LEU A 34 15.19 9.12 -30.04
C LEU A 34 15.40 9.08 -31.55
N ARG A 35 15.62 10.25 -32.14
CA ARG A 35 15.79 10.37 -33.59
C ARG A 35 16.98 9.57 -34.09
N GLU A 36 18.08 9.59 -33.34
CA GLU A 36 19.29 8.85 -33.67
C GLU A 36 19.98 8.33 -32.42
N LEU A 37 20.54 7.14 -32.53
CA LEU A 37 21.41 6.53 -31.54
C LEU A 37 22.60 5.91 -32.27
N LEU A 38 23.77 6.52 -32.14
CA LEU A 38 25.00 6.09 -32.80
C LEU A 38 25.41 4.68 -32.36
N PRO A 39 26.19 3.95 -33.17
CA PRO A 39 26.77 2.66 -32.77
C PRO A 39 27.50 2.76 -31.42
N ASN A 40 27.24 1.81 -30.53
CA ASN A 40 27.76 1.73 -29.16
C ASN A 40 27.39 2.90 -28.23
N ALA A 41 26.59 3.87 -28.69
CA ALA A 41 26.10 4.92 -27.84
C ALA A 41 25.01 4.39 -26.90
N SER A 42 25.01 4.92 -25.68
CA SER A 42 24.01 4.64 -24.66
C SER A 42 23.28 5.91 -24.28
N LEU A 43 21.98 5.81 -24.05
CA LEU A 43 21.17 6.91 -23.55
C LEU A 43 20.30 6.45 -22.39
N GLU A 44 20.23 7.28 -21.35
CA GLU A 44 19.30 7.08 -20.26
C GLU A 44 17.94 7.71 -20.61
N THR A 45 16.88 6.92 -20.48
CA THR A 45 15.49 7.32 -20.69
C THR A 45 14.61 6.85 -19.54
N THR A 46 13.44 7.47 -19.39
CA THR A 46 12.46 7.15 -18.35
C THR A 46 11.10 6.93 -18.97
N VAL A 47 10.44 5.82 -18.61
CA VAL A 47 9.07 5.56 -19.01
C VAL A 47 8.15 5.92 -17.84
N ARG A 48 7.21 6.84 -18.07
CA ARG A 48 6.23 7.23 -17.06
C ARG A 48 4.92 6.47 -17.25
N MET A 49 4.44 5.90 -16.15
CA MET A 49 3.17 5.19 -16.11
C MET A 49 2.41 5.51 -14.83
N ARG A 50 1.09 5.38 -14.89
CA ARG A 50 0.17 5.50 -13.77
C ARG A 50 -0.40 4.12 -13.45
N ALA A 51 -0.32 3.74 -12.18
CA ALA A 51 -1.03 2.58 -11.66
C ALA A 51 -2.38 3.03 -11.09
N PHE A 52 -3.44 2.27 -11.35
CA PHE A 52 -4.77 2.57 -10.82
C PHE A 52 -5.10 1.78 -9.56
N ARG A 53 -4.35 0.70 -9.28
CA ARG A 53 -4.66 -0.22 -8.18
C ARG A 53 -3.45 -0.55 -7.36
N ARG A 54 -3.65 -0.69 -6.06
CA ARG A 54 -2.65 -1.26 -5.17
C ARG A 54 -2.38 -2.73 -5.51
N GLY A 55 -1.23 -3.23 -5.08
CA GLY A 55 -0.86 -4.63 -5.20
C GLY A 55 0.53 -4.83 -5.77
N ILE A 56 0.90 -6.10 -5.92
CA ILE A 56 2.18 -6.50 -6.48
C ILE A 56 1.96 -6.90 -7.94
N TYR A 57 2.67 -6.23 -8.83
CA TYR A 57 2.58 -6.45 -10.27
C TYR A 57 3.91 -6.92 -10.82
N THR A 58 3.90 -7.95 -11.64
CA THR A 58 5.05 -8.29 -12.48
C THR A 58 4.95 -7.52 -13.77
N LEU A 59 5.82 -6.53 -13.95
CA LEU A 59 5.88 -5.75 -15.18
C LEU A 59 6.43 -6.63 -16.33
N PRO A 60 5.87 -6.50 -17.54
CA PRO A 60 6.47 -7.14 -18.71
C PRO A 60 7.87 -6.57 -18.96
N ARG A 61 8.68 -7.29 -19.74
CA ARG A 61 10.02 -6.80 -20.07
C ARG A 61 9.90 -5.55 -20.95
N PRO A 62 10.55 -4.42 -20.59
CA PRO A 62 10.61 -3.27 -21.48
C PRO A 62 11.33 -3.64 -22.78
N ARG A 63 10.82 -3.13 -23.91
CA ARG A 63 11.36 -3.36 -25.24
C ARG A 63 11.83 -2.04 -25.83
N ALA A 64 13.08 -2.03 -26.27
CA ALA A 64 13.57 -0.98 -27.16
C ALA A 64 13.17 -1.37 -28.59
N TYR A 65 12.56 -0.47 -29.33
CA TYR A 65 12.11 -0.73 -30.68
C TYR A 65 12.34 0.47 -31.59
N SER A 66 12.36 0.24 -32.90
CA SER A 66 12.46 1.28 -33.91
C SER A 66 11.23 1.27 -34.81
N THR A 67 10.77 2.46 -35.19
CA THR A 67 9.71 2.68 -36.17
C THR A 67 10.23 3.16 -37.54
N PHE A 68 11.55 3.32 -37.67
CA PHE A 68 12.17 3.76 -38.90
C PHE A 68 11.99 2.72 -40.04
N ALA A 69 11.79 3.12 -41.30
CA ALA A 69 11.73 4.49 -41.82
C ALA A 69 10.31 5.06 -41.94
N PHE A 70 9.31 4.19 -42.10
CA PHE A 70 7.97 4.59 -42.52
C PHE A 70 6.93 4.56 -41.40
N HIS A 71 7.34 4.24 -40.16
CA HIS A 71 6.45 4.16 -39.00
C HIS A 71 5.32 3.12 -39.11
N LEU A 72 5.44 2.19 -40.08
CA LEU A 72 4.45 1.14 -40.34
C LEU A 72 4.60 -0.07 -39.40
N LEU A 73 5.82 -0.33 -38.92
CA LEU A 73 6.17 -1.50 -38.14
C LEU A 73 6.98 -1.08 -36.92
N ARG A 74 6.84 -1.83 -35.84
CA ARG A 74 7.69 -1.72 -34.65
C ARG A 74 8.56 -2.96 -34.57
N ASP A 75 9.85 -2.82 -34.84
CA ASP A 75 10.82 -3.90 -34.63
C ASP A 75 11.57 -3.67 -33.32
N GLY A 76 11.41 -4.59 -32.37
CA GLY A 76 11.84 -4.40 -30.99
C GLY A 76 12.61 -5.57 -30.40
N ARG A 77 13.54 -5.24 -29.51
CA ARG A 77 14.35 -6.18 -28.72
C ARG A 77 14.16 -5.89 -27.24
N TRP A 78 14.24 -6.93 -26.43
CA TRP A 78 14.26 -6.84 -24.97
C TRP A 78 15.48 -7.56 -24.46
N GLN A 79 16.03 -7.03 -23.36
CA GLN A 79 17.13 -7.67 -22.67
C GLN A 79 17.22 -7.18 -21.23
N SER A 80 16.08 -7.28 -20.59
CA SER A 80 15.92 -6.99 -19.18
C SER A 80 15.05 -8.08 -18.61
N ASP A 81 15.21 -8.31 -17.32
CA ASP A 81 14.35 -9.20 -16.60
C ASP A 81 13.00 -8.56 -16.32
N GLN A 82 12.02 -9.40 -16.04
CA GLN A 82 10.75 -8.92 -15.50
C GLN A 82 11.00 -8.36 -14.12
N GLN A 83 10.39 -7.22 -13.83
CA GLN A 83 10.52 -6.54 -12.55
C GLN A 83 9.21 -6.63 -11.78
N ALA A 84 9.30 -6.87 -10.48
CA ALA A 84 8.16 -6.75 -9.59
C ALA A 84 8.02 -5.28 -9.15
N LEU A 85 6.81 -4.75 -9.22
CA LEU A 85 6.44 -3.42 -8.78
C LEU A 85 5.36 -3.54 -7.70
N MET A 86 5.64 -3.02 -6.51
CA MET A 86 4.66 -2.90 -5.44
C MET A 86 4.01 -1.51 -5.49
N VAL A 87 2.72 -1.48 -5.76
CA VAL A 87 1.90 -0.26 -5.72
C VAL A 87 1.21 -0.21 -4.37
N LEU A 88 1.54 0.80 -3.57
CA LEU A 88 0.93 1.01 -2.26
C LEU A 88 -0.39 1.79 -2.42
N PRO A 89 -1.38 1.56 -1.53
CA PRO A 89 -2.57 2.41 -1.48
C PRO A 89 -2.19 3.85 -1.15
N HIS A 90 -3.04 4.79 -1.56
CA HIS A 90 -2.95 6.15 -1.07
C HIS A 90 -3.30 6.17 0.42
N PHE A 91 -2.43 6.75 1.25
CA PHE A 91 -2.70 6.91 2.67
C PHE A 91 -3.34 8.28 2.89
N ARG A 92 -4.55 8.29 3.45
CA ARG A 92 -5.24 9.50 3.90
C ARG A 92 -5.28 9.47 5.42
N PRO A 93 -4.79 10.51 6.12
CA PRO A 93 -4.96 10.57 7.56
C PRO A 93 -6.45 10.66 7.89
N LEU A 94 -6.92 9.81 8.80
CA LEU A 94 -8.24 9.95 9.39
C LEU A 94 -8.16 11.10 10.39
N LEU A 95 -8.77 12.24 10.04
CA LEU A 95 -8.66 13.47 10.83
C LEU A 95 -9.50 13.42 12.10
N ASP A 96 -10.69 12.81 12.01
CA ASP A 96 -11.57 12.62 13.15
C ASP A 96 -12.40 11.34 12.96
N LEU A 97 -12.72 10.69 14.06
CA LEU A 97 -13.58 9.51 14.10
C LEU A 97 -14.43 9.58 15.37
N ASP A 98 -15.68 9.99 15.20
CA ASP A 98 -16.64 10.02 16.30
C ASP A 98 -17.03 8.59 16.67
N LEU A 99 -16.42 8.10 17.75
CA LEU A 99 -16.74 6.81 18.33
C LEU A 99 -17.76 7.05 19.43
N PRO A 100 -18.93 6.39 19.41
CA PRO A 100 -19.89 6.49 20.50
C PRO A 100 -19.29 5.85 21.75
N VAL A 101 -18.61 6.66 22.57
CA VAL A 101 -18.08 6.31 23.88
C VAL A 101 -19.28 6.24 24.83
N GLY A 102 -20.09 5.19 24.70
CA GLY A 102 -21.06 4.87 25.72
C GLY A 102 -20.30 4.37 26.94
N ALA A 103 -20.32 5.12 28.05
CA ALA A 103 -19.96 4.62 29.37
C ALA A 103 -21.03 3.62 29.82
N ARG A 104 -21.20 2.52 29.09
CA ARG A 104 -22.12 1.46 29.44
C ARG A 104 -21.49 0.64 30.55
N TYR A 105 -21.99 0.86 31.75
CA TYR A 105 -21.79 -0.01 32.90
C TYR A 105 -22.06 -1.46 32.47
N GLN A 106 -21.01 -2.28 32.36
CA GLN A 106 -21.13 -3.72 32.16
C GLN A 106 -20.68 -4.43 33.44
N PRO A 107 -21.61 -4.74 34.36
CA PRO A 107 -21.29 -5.58 35.50
C PRO A 107 -21.09 -7.00 34.98
N GLY A 108 -19.85 -7.51 35.04
CA GLY A 108 -19.55 -8.91 34.73
C GLY A 108 -18.67 -9.19 33.50
N GLY A 109 -18.11 -8.17 32.85
CA GLY A 109 -17.26 -8.32 31.65
C GLY A 109 -15.76 -8.56 31.91
N ILE A 110 -15.39 -9.28 32.98
CA ILE A 110 -13.98 -9.64 33.27
C ILE A 110 -13.70 -11.02 32.67
N ALA A 111 -13.56 -11.08 31.36
CA ALA A 111 -12.83 -12.16 30.73
C ALA A 111 -11.89 -11.52 29.71
N LEU A 112 -10.58 -11.71 29.89
CA LEU A 112 -9.50 -11.48 28.93
C LEU A 112 -8.67 -10.18 28.97
N THR A 113 -8.77 -9.35 30.01
CA THR A 113 -7.61 -8.52 30.44
C THR A 113 -7.29 -8.87 31.87
N SER A 114 -6.64 -10.02 32.02
CA SER A 114 -5.80 -10.31 33.18
C SER A 114 -4.50 -9.54 33.02
N ASN A 115 -4.50 -8.24 33.32
CA ASN A 115 -3.27 -7.61 33.79
C ASN A 115 -3.47 -7.29 35.27
N ILE A 116 -3.03 -8.27 36.04
CA ILE A 116 -2.86 -8.31 37.49
C ILE A 116 -2.21 -6.98 37.96
N GLY A 117 -2.93 -6.17 38.76
CA GLY A 117 -2.30 -5.05 39.46
C GLY A 117 -3.20 -3.94 40.01
N GLU A 118 -4.27 -3.55 39.33
CA GLU A 118 -5.02 -2.35 39.74
C GLU A 118 -6.14 -2.72 40.73
N SER A 119 -5.81 -2.62 42.01
CA SER A 119 -6.83 -2.49 43.06
C SER A 119 -7.56 -1.16 42.83
N PRO A 120 -8.89 -1.10 42.95
CA PRO A 120 -9.61 0.14 42.71
C PRO A 120 -9.06 1.24 43.63
N GLU A 121 -8.91 2.45 43.10
CA GLU A 121 -8.24 3.55 43.81
C GLU A 121 -9.06 3.96 45.04
N TYR A 122 -8.44 4.01 46.21
CA TYR A 122 -9.11 4.43 47.44
C TYR A 122 -9.42 5.93 47.39
N ILE A 123 -10.70 6.30 47.47
CA ILE A 123 -11.14 7.70 47.46
C ILE A 123 -11.22 8.25 48.89
N GLY A 124 -11.73 7.47 49.83
CA GLY A 124 -11.99 7.97 51.18
C GLY A 124 -12.79 7.04 52.07
N ASN A 125 -13.09 7.52 53.28
CA ASN A 125 -13.94 6.85 54.24
C ASN A 125 -15.32 7.54 54.27
N ARG A 126 -16.39 6.76 54.35
CA ARG A 126 -17.73 7.28 54.67
C ARG A 126 -18.42 6.49 55.76
N GLU A 127 -19.48 7.05 56.31
CA GLU A 127 -20.36 6.31 57.22
C GLU A 127 -21.09 5.18 56.48
N TYR A 128 -21.25 4.07 57.18
CA TYR A 128 -21.99 2.90 56.69
C TYR A 128 -23.46 3.24 56.48
N VAL A 129 -24.01 2.80 55.35
CA VAL A 129 -25.43 2.83 55.04
C VAL A 129 -25.92 1.39 54.92
N ALA A 130 -27.14 1.12 55.40
CA ALA A 130 -27.74 -0.20 55.32
C ALA A 130 -27.75 -0.70 53.86
N GLY A 131 -27.13 -1.85 53.62
CA GLY A 131 -26.92 -2.42 52.28
C GLY A 131 -25.46 -2.41 51.82
N ASP A 132 -24.58 -1.70 52.52
CA ASP A 132 -23.14 -1.75 52.23
C ASP A 132 -22.53 -3.11 52.50
N SER A 133 -21.59 -3.50 51.63
CA SER A 133 -20.86 -4.75 51.76
C SER A 133 -19.97 -4.77 53.00
N SER A 134 -20.10 -5.81 53.82
CA SER A 134 -19.27 -6.03 55.01
C SER A 134 -17.77 -6.12 54.70
N ARG A 135 -17.41 -6.50 53.47
CA ARG A 135 -16.01 -6.57 53.00
C ARG A 135 -15.34 -5.21 52.85
N ARG A 136 -16.12 -4.14 52.67
CA ARG A 136 -15.60 -2.77 52.51
C ARG A 136 -15.50 -2.01 53.84
N ILE A 137 -15.82 -2.65 54.97
CA ILE A 137 -15.75 -2.01 56.29
C ILE A 137 -14.30 -1.75 56.70
N ASP A 138 -14.01 -0.52 57.13
CA ASP A 138 -12.76 -0.17 57.77
C ASP A 138 -12.84 -0.42 59.28
N TYR A 139 -12.47 -1.62 59.71
CA TYR A 139 -12.49 -2.00 61.12
C TYR A 139 -11.59 -1.12 62.00
N ARG A 140 -10.50 -0.57 61.46
CA ARG A 140 -9.61 0.32 62.23
C ARG A 140 -10.27 1.67 62.48
N SER A 141 -10.91 2.25 61.47
CA SER A 141 -11.63 3.51 61.60
C SER A 141 -12.90 3.35 62.46
N TRP A 142 -13.59 2.22 62.32
CA TRP A 142 -14.72 1.88 63.18
C TRP A 142 -14.31 1.80 64.65
N ALA A 143 -13.24 1.06 64.97
CA ALA A 143 -12.76 0.93 66.35
C ALA A 143 -12.39 2.28 66.98
N ARG A 144 -11.90 3.25 66.19
CA ARG A 144 -11.52 4.59 66.67
C ARG A 144 -12.70 5.53 66.87
N LEU A 145 -13.70 5.46 65.99
CA LEU A 145 -14.82 6.42 65.95
C LEU A 145 -16.09 5.89 66.63
N GLY A 146 -16.16 4.60 66.95
CA GLY A 146 -17.32 3.98 67.59
C GLY A 146 -18.54 3.80 66.68
N ARG A 147 -18.44 4.21 65.40
CA ARG A 147 -19.50 4.07 64.38
C ARG A 147 -18.98 3.32 63.16
N PRO A 148 -19.81 2.55 62.43
CA PRO A 148 -19.33 1.76 61.30
C PRO A 148 -18.92 2.66 60.12
N ILE A 149 -17.69 2.46 59.63
CA ILE A 149 -17.08 3.23 58.54
C ILE A 149 -16.76 2.28 57.38
N VAL A 150 -17.02 2.73 56.16
CA VAL A 150 -16.79 1.98 54.92
C VAL A 150 -15.75 2.70 54.07
N ARG A 151 -14.86 1.93 53.42
CA ARG A 151 -13.90 2.43 52.43
C ARG A 151 -14.58 2.60 51.09
N GLU A 152 -14.51 3.79 50.54
CA GLU A 152 -14.93 4.11 49.18
C GLU A 152 -13.77 3.96 48.22
N TYR A 153 -14.09 3.36 47.07
CA TYR A 153 -13.14 3.11 46.00
C TYR A 153 -13.70 3.68 44.71
N ARG A 154 -12.82 4.21 43.87
CA ARG A 154 -13.14 4.63 42.51
C ARG A 154 -13.29 3.39 41.65
N GLU A 155 -14.47 3.21 41.07
CA GLU A 155 -14.66 2.20 40.03
C GLU A 155 -14.19 2.77 38.69
N GLU A 156 -13.21 2.13 38.09
CA GLU A 156 -12.72 2.52 36.76
C GLU A 156 -13.64 1.94 35.68
N HIS A 157 -14.13 2.81 34.80
CA HIS A 157 -14.94 2.41 33.65
C HIS A 157 -14.10 2.43 32.38
N TYR A 158 -13.81 1.24 31.84
CA TYR A 158 -13.15 1.14 30.53
C TYR A 158 -14.18 1.25 29.39
N CYS A 159 -13.94 2.16 28.46
CA CYS A 159 -14.65 2.13 27.17
C CYS A 159 -14.04 1.03 26.29
N ARG A 160 -14.87 0.12 25.78
CA ARG A 160 -14.48 -0.89 24.79
C ARG A 160 -15.11 -0.53 23.45
N VAL A 161 -14.27 -0.30 22.45
CA VAL A 161 -14.70 -0.05 21.06
C VAL A 161 -14.22 -1.22 20.20
N ALA A 162 -15.12 -1.75 19.36
CA ALA A 162 -14.77 -2.72 18.32
C ALA A 162 -15.03 -2.09 16.95
N LEU A 163 -14.00 -2.09 16.09
CA LEU A 163 -14.12 -1.70 14.69
C LEU A 163 -14.30 -2.95 13.84
N VAL A 164 -15.41 -3.07 13.12
CA VAL A 164 -15.66 -4.16 12.18
C VAL A 164 -15.59 -3.58 10.77
N LEU A 165 -14.59 -4.01 10.00
CA LEU A 165 -14.44 -3.63 8.60
C LEU A 165 -14.88 -4.78 7.71
N ASP A 166 -15.97 -4.60 6.98
CA ASP A 166 -16.36 -5.53 5.93
C ASP A 166 -15.53 -5.23 4.68
N THR A 167 -14.74 -6.22 4.26
CA THR A 167 -13.91 -6.15 3.04
C THR A 167 -14.39 -7.13 1.97
N PHE A 168 -15.60 -7.68 2.12
CA PHE A 168 -16.11 -8.70 1.22
C PHE A 168 -16.40 -8.13 -0.16
N VAL A 169 -15.86 -8.81 -1.17
CA VAL A 169 -16.16 -8.57 -2.58
C VAL A 169 -16.68 -9.86 -3.17
N SER A 170 -17.89 -9.82 -3.74
CA SER A 170 -18.49 -10.98 -4.41
C SER A 170 -17.60 -11.45 -5.58
N PRO A 171 -17.32 -12.77 -5.72
CA PRO A 171 -16.56 -13.31 -6.85
C PRO A 171 -17.18 -13.03 -8.23
N LYS A 172 -18.49 -12.77 -8.29
CA LYS A 172 -19.19 -12.40 -9.52
C LYS A 172 -18.91 -10.96 -9.94
N ARG A 173 -18.48 -10.10 -9.02
CA ARG A 173 -18.19 -8.69 -9.26
C ARG A 173 -16.79 -8.58 -9.87
N LYS A 174 -16.71 -8.21 -11.15
CA LYS A 174 -15.42 -7.98 -11.81
C LYS A 174 -14.97 -6.55 -11.56
N ALA A 175 -13.76 -6.40 -11.06
CA ALA A 175 -13.13 -5.10 -10.91
C ALA A 175 -12.84 -4.50 -12.30
N GLY A 176 -13.08 -3.19 -12.48
CA GLY A 176 -12.92 -2.46 -13.75
C GLY A 176 -11.47 -2.26 -14.19
N ARG A 177 -11.08 -1.06 -14.65
CA ARG A 177 -9.66 -0.66 -14.77
C ARG A 177 -9.12 -0.16 -13.44
N GLU A 178 -9.95 0.61 -12.76
CA GLU A 178 -9.60 1.37 -11.55
C GLU A 178 -9.77 0.57 -10.28
N GLY A 179 -10.64 -0.43 -10.27
CA GLY A 179 -10.83 -1.25 -9.07
C GLY A 179 -12.29 -1.46 -8.81
N PHE A 180 -12.62 -1.38 -7.54
CA PHE A 180 -13.93 -1.10 -7.02
C PHE A 180 -13.92 0.34 -6.49
N PRO A 181 -14.37 1.35 -7.26
CA PRO A 181 -14.33 2.78 -6.86
C PRO A 181 -14.95 3.08 -5.49
N ASP A 182 -15.92 2.27 -5.10
CA ASP A 182 -16.59 2.27 -3.79
C ASP A 182 -15.73 1.73 -2.63
N LEU A 183 -14.66 0.98 -2.93
CA LEU A 183 -13.76 0.36 -1.96
C LEU A 183 -12.31 0.84 -2.09
N GLU A 184 -11.98 1.49 -3.21
CA GLU A 184 -10.67 1.99 -3.57
C GLU A 184 -10.81 3.50 -3.82
N ASP A 185 -10.13 4.32 -3.02
CA ASP A 185 -10.21 5.77 -3.09
C ASP A 185 -9.76 6.26 -4.49
N ASP A 186 -10.68 6.89 -5.24
CA ASP A 186 -10.61 7.21 -6.68
C ASP A 186 -9.56 8.27 -7.07
N THR A 187 -8.70 8.71 -6.14
CA THR A 187 -7.69 9.74 -6.45
C THR A 187 -6.33 9.10 -6.74
N PRO A 188 -5.91 8.97 -8.01
CA PRO A 188 -4.61 8.37 -8.31
C PRO A 188 -3.48 9.28 -7.81
N PRO A 189 -2.44 8.73 -7.15
CA PRO A 189 -1.22 9.49 -6.93
C PRO A 189 -0.58 9.80 -8.28
N ILE A 190 -0.20 11.06 -8.50
CA ILE A 190 0.78 11.40 -9.55
C ILE A 190 2.12 10.87 -9.03
N SER A 191 2.40 9.58 -9.24
CA SER A 191 3.67 8.99 -8.86
C SER A 191 4.76 9.50 -9.81
N ARG A 192 5.46 10.57 -9.39
CA ARG A 192 6.72 10.97 -10.02
C ARG A 192 7.80 9.98 -9.60
N MET A 193 7.93 8.89 -10.34
CA MET A 193 8.89 7.84 -10.01
C MET A 193 10.24 8.15 -10.66
N SER A 194 11.20 8.59 -9.84
CA SER A 194 12.63 8.62 -10.15
C SER A 194 13.28 7.52 -9.32
N TRP A 195 13.64 6.41 -9.95
CA TRP A 195 14.44 5.33 -9.36
C TRP A 195 15.69 5.14 -10.20
N LYS A 196 16.86 5.27 -9.57
CA LYS A 196 18.14 4.85 -10.13
C LYS A 196 18.28 3.35 -9.86
N SER A 197 17.86 2.51 -10.80
CA SER A 197 18.23 1.09 -10.77
C SER A 197 19.69 0.96 -11.20
N SER A 198 20.47 0.21 -10.42
CA SER A 198 21.79 -0.29 -10.80
C SER A 198 21.77 -0.88 -12.21
N THR A 199 22.80 -0.50 -12.96
CA THR A 199 22.98 -0.66 -14.41
C THR A 199 22.68 -2.06 -14.93
N PRO A 200 21.70 -2.24 -15.84
CA PRO A 200 21.68 -3.37 -16.74
C PRO A 200 22.37 -2.98 -18.05
N LEU A 201 23.51 -3.62 -18.35
CA LEU A 201 24.14 -3.60 -19.66
C LEU A 201 23.26 -4.38 -20.65
N MET A 202 22.58 -3.68 -21.57
CA MET A 202 21.84 -4.32 -22.66
C MET A 202 22.75 -4.57 -23.86
N ARG A 203 22.88 -5.85 -24.22
CA ARG A 203 23.46 -6.43 -25.43
C ARG A 203 22.57 -6.71 -26.67
N VAL A 204 22.56 -5.82 -27.68
CA VAL A 204 21.82 -5.98 -28.95
C VAL A 204 22.68 -6.64 -30.05
N GLU A 205 22.59 -7.96 -30.22
CA GLU A 205 23.09 -8.62 -31.43
C GLU A 205 21.94 -8.90 -32.42
N ARG A 206 22.12 -8.49 -33.68
CA ARG A 206 21.31 -9.01 -34.80
C ARG A 206 22.18 -9.89 -35.68
N ASN A 207 21.89 -11.19 -35.65
CA ASN A 207 22.22 -12.10 -36.73
C ASN A 207 21.27 -11.81 -37.91
N LEU A 208 21.81 -11.14 -38.94
CA LEU A 208 21.19 -11.09 -40.25
C LEU A 208 21.46 -12.45 -40.93
N SER A 209 20.56 -13.41 -40.78
CA SER A 209 20.52 -14.54 -41.70
C SER A 209 20.09 -14.01 -43.06
N ARG A 210 21.06 -13.82 -43.96
CA ARG A 210 20.82 -13.67 -45.39
C ARG A 210 20.18 -14.97 -45.89
N ARG A 211 18.87 -14.98 -46.13
CA ARG A 211 18.32 -15.84 -47.19
C ARG A 211 18.45 -15.07 -48.50
N SER A 212 19.58 -15.26 -49.17
CA SER A 212 19.64 -15.04 -50.60
C SER A 212 18.77 -16.10 -51.28
N HIS A 213 17.65 -15.68 -51.84
CA HIS A 213 17.10 -16.35 -53.01
C HIS A 213 17.41 -15.44 -54.19
N ARG A 214 18.44 -15.81 -54.94
CA ARG A 214 18.69 -15.37 -56.30
C ARG A 214 18.57 -16.61 -57.17
N ARG A 215 17.83 -16.41 -58.26
CA ARG A 215 17.44 -17.32 -59.34
C ARG A 215 16.31 -18.27 -59.00
#